data_AF-A0A4Q4UM63-F1
#
_entry.id   AF-A0A4Q4UM63-F1
#
_cell.length_a   1.000
_cell.length_b   1.000
_cell.length_c   1.000
_cell.angle_alpha   90.00
_cell.angle_beta   90.00
_cell.angle_gamma   90.00
#
_symmetry.space_group_name_H-M   'P 1'
#
loop_
_entity.id
_entity.type
_entity.pdbx_description
1 polymer ?
#
loop_
_entity_poly.entity_id
_entity_poly.type
_entity_poly.pdbx_seq_one_letter_code
_entity_poly.pdbx_strand_id
1 'polypeptide(L)'
;MEQQEQAQREITELHRAAAGLVHSMDWLRGRLERDGEDGLAKRATLKIDRMEFLCAKLSGISDEFEELAKDRRSLAAEEERLRAGRCELRRVERAQLKEGGRLEALSDETRKELERLITDTRGETAKMAEEQLEKLVSGLSLSENELVNKALTARGDNEARVAELGSDLRDANDRVKRPEEELAEARAQSSKVPQLETELRHQKELVTRADDERNRAGKRLIAEITNCIGLPLSLGDRGELLPDSQKSLRELVDKGKNAEEIRDSLEAARNEIENLGDDIDSGKADLQNKEAELRGKEEEIRQLRESLATMQSQMNRMGQEGRWGDSGSSSKRRMAGRKRRAYDDAEDVDQETRKAMWDWESRVKDAARLLYEVHPVIVPDTPLTLGRVLTRLVEASFEEVASWNLELFVREDPGDKWYCFDQLVRDGHEYVEVEFADDGGCRTHAEEGRPCVQVRRAKPDESSVRSTVIFRGVGGS
;
A
#
# COMPACT_ATOMS: atom_id res chain seq x y z
N MET A 1 -9.94 -15.04 -9.22
CA MET A 1 -9.71 -16.38 -8.62
C MET A 1 -9.84 -17.46 -9.67
N GLU A 2 -10.94 -17.50 -10.43
CA GLU A 2 -11.21 -18.49 -11.49
C GLU A 2 -10.01 -18.82 -12.41
N GLN A 3 -9.28 -17.83 -12.92
CA GLN A 3 -8.09 -18.07 -13.75
C GLN A 3 -6.95 -18.80 -13.02
N GLN A 4 -6.72 -18.52 -11.73
CA GLN A 4 -5.68 -19.19 -10.94
C GLN A 4 -6.10 -20.62 -10.59
N GLU A 5 -7.37 -20.84 -10.26
CA GLU A 5 -7.92 -22.18 -10.07
C GLU A 5 -7.89 -23.00 -11.37
N GLN A 6 -8.13 -22.38 -12.51
CA GLN A 6 -8.06 -23.02 -13.83
C GLN A 6 -6.63 -23.45 -14.15
N ALA A 7 -5.64 -22.56 -13.96
CA ALA A 7 -4.23 -22.90 -14.12
C ALA A 7 -3.78 -24.04 -13.19
N GLN A 8 -4.23 -24.04 -11.93
CA GLN A 8 -3.92 -25.11 -10.98
C GLN A 8 -4.55 -26.45 -11.40
N ARG A 9 -5.79 -26.45 -11.93
CA ARG A 9 -6.42 -27.65 -12.50
C ARG A 9 -5.65 -28.18 -13.70
N GLU A 10 -5.24 -27.31 -14.62
CA GLU A 10 -4.47 -27.67 -15.82
C GLU A 10 -3.10 -28.27 -15.47
N ILE A 11 -2.37 -27.68 -14.52
CA ILE A 11 -1.11 -28.22 -14.01
C ILE A 11 -1.32 -29.60 -13.35
N THR A 12 -2.39 -29.75 -12.57
CA THR A 12 -2.75 -31.03 -11.93
C THR A 12 -3.10 -32.11 -12.96
N GLU A 13 -3.80 -31.75 -14.03
CA GLU A 13 -4.14 -32.67 -15.12
C GLU A 13 -2.92 -33.04 -15.97
N LEU A 14 -2.02 -32.08 -16.25
CA LEU A 14 -0.75 -32.32 -16.93
C LEU A 14 0.17 -33.25 -16.11
N HIS A 15 0.30 -33.03 -14.80
CA HIS A 15 1.03 -33.95 -13.91
C HIS A 15 0.41 -35.35 -13.96
N ARG A 16 -0.92 -35.48 -13.80
CA ARG A 16 -1.61 -36.78 -13.86
C ARG A 16 -1.41 -37.50 -15.20
N ALA A 17 -1.45 -36.76 -16.31
CA ALA A 17 -1.20 -37.30 -17.65
C ALA A 17 0.26 -37.75 -17.83
N ALA A 18 1.22 -36.95 -17.37
CA ALA A 18 2.65 -37.28 -17.42
C ALA A 18 2.97 -38.55 -16.58
N ALA A 19 2.42 -38.66 -15.36
CA ALA A 19 2.57 -39.85 -14.52
C ALA A 19 1.96 -41.11 -15.18
N GLY A 20 0.81 -40.97 -15.85
CA GLY A 20 0.20 -42.06 -16.62
C GLY A 20 1.05 -42.49 -17.83
N LEU A 21 1.73 -41.55 -18.49
CA LEU A 21 2.67 -41.82 -19.57
C LEU A 21 3.93 -42.53 -19.07
N VAL A 22 4.53 -42.08 -17.96
CA VAL A 22 5.65 -42.75 -17.27
C VAL A 22 5.31 -44.22 -17.03
N HIS A 23 4.18 -44.49 -16.38
CA HIS A 23 3.75 -45.86 -16.07
C HIS A 23 3.52 -46.72 -17.32
N SER A 24 2.93 -46.14 -18.37
CA SER A 24 2.71 -46.83 -19.66
C SER A 24 4.03 -47.13 -20.39
N MET A 25 5.01 -46.23 -20.30
CA MET A 25 6.34 -46.42 -20.88
C MET A 25 7.18 -47.42 -20.10
N ASP A 26 7.07 -47.45 -18.78
CA ASP A 26 7.73 -48.44 -17.90
C ASP A 26 7.25 -49.86 -18.22
N TRP A 27 5.94 -50.04 -18.40
CA TRP A 27 5.36 -51.30 -18.87
C TRP A 27 5.86 -51.72 -20.27
N LEU A 28 6.00 -50.76 -21.20
CA LEU A 28 6.57 -51.02 -22.52
C LEU A 28 8.05 -51.41 -22.43
N ARG A 29 8.86 -50.75 -21.59
CA ARG A 29 10.26 -51.11 -21.35
C ARG A 29 10.38 -52.57 -20.91
N GLY A 30 9.64 -52.96 -19.87
CA GLY A 30 9.62 -54.34 -19.37
C GLY A 30 9.08 -55.38 -20.35
N ARG A 31 8.37 -54.97 -21.41
CA ARG A 31 8.04 -55.85 -22.54
C ARG A 31 9.20 -55.98 -23.53
N LEU A 32 9.80 -54.88 -23.95
CA LEU A 32 10.96 -54.86 -24.86
C LEU A 32 12.14 -55.66 -24.30
N GLU A 33 12.38 -55.60 -22.99
CA GLU A 33 13.39 -56.40 -22.28
C GLU A 33 13.13 -57.92 -22.37
N ARG A 34 11.86 -58.35 -22.29
CA ARG A 34 11.48 -59.77 -22.43
C ARG A 34 11.55 -60.27 -23.87
N ASP A 35 11.27 -59.39 -24.83
CA ASP A 35 11.33 -59.68 -26.26
C ASP A 35 12.78 -59.63 -26.82
N GLY A 36 13.78 -59.28 -25.99
CA GLY A 36 15.21 -59.24 -26.33
C GLY A 36 15.65 -57.97 -27.05
N GLU A 37 14.83 -56.91 -27.04
CA GLU A 37 15.06 -55.67 -27.77
C GLU A 37 15.83 -54.63 -26.93
N ASP A 38 16.99 -55.00 -26.37
CA ASP A 38 17.80 -54.19 -25.45
C ASP A 38 18.05 -52.73 -25.92
N GLY A 39 18.27 -52.54 -27.22
CA GLY A 39 18.49 -51.22 -27.82
C GLY A 39 17.24 -50.34 -27.90
N LEU A 40 16.04 -50.92 -27.83
CA LEU A 40 14.77 -50.19 -27.70
C LEU A 40 14.43 -49.99 -26.22
N ALA A 41 14.68 -50.99 -25.36
CA ALA A 41 14.53 -50.87 -23.90
C ALA A 41 15.36 -49.68 -23.34
N LYS A 42 16.65 -49.58 -23.70
CA LYS A 42 17.52 -48.45 -23.29
C LYS A 42 17.00 -47.08 -23.75
N ARG A 43 16.37 -47.01 -24.93
CA ARG A 43 15.75 -45.77 -25.45
C ARG A 43 14.41 -45.47 -24.78
N ALA A 44 13.70 -46.48 -24.28
CA ALA A 44 12.54 -46.29 -23.42
C ALA A 44 12.95 -45.76 -22.04
N THR A 45 14.01 -46.29 -21.43
CA THR A 45 14.58 -45.80 -20.15
C THR A 45 14.88 -44.31 -20.20
N LEU A 46 15.69 -43.84 -21.16
CA LEU A 46 16.03 -42.41 -21.29
C LEU A 46 14.82 -41.48 -21.47
N LYS A 47 13.70 -41.99 -21.99
CA LYS A 47 12.44 -41.25 -22.10
C LYS A 47 11.64 -41.27 -20.80
N ILE A 48 11.67 -42.38 -20.06
CA ILE A 48 11.10 -42.50 -18.70
C ILE A 48 11.82 -41.51 -17.78
N ASP A 49 13.15 -41.55 -17.70
CA ASP A 49 13.97 -40.65 -16.86
C ASP A 49 13.63 -39.17 -17.13
N ARG A 50 13.47 -38.80 -18.41
CA ARG A 50 13.11 -37.44 -18.82
C ARG A 50 11.66 -37.07 -18.47
N MET A 51 10.72 -38.02 -18.51
CA MET A 51 9.34 -37.79 -18.08
C MET A 51 9.22 -37.74 -16.55
N GLU A 52 9.98 -38.54 -15.81
CA GLU A 52 10.05 -38.48 -14.34
C GLU A 52 10.60 -37.13 -13.86
N PHE A 53 11.64 -36.60 -14.51
CA PHE A 53 12.12 -35.23 -14.26
C PHE A 53 11.02 -34.17 -14.50
N LEU A 54 10.23 -34.31 -15.56
CA LEU A 54 9.10 -33.41 -15.84
C LEU A 54 7.98 -33.56 -14.78
N CYS A 55 7.67 -34.78 -14.34
CA CYS A 55 6.71 -35.00 -13.25
C CYS A 55 7.17 -34.34 -11.94
N ALA A 56 8.46 -34.48 -11.59
CA ALA A 56 9.04 -33.84 -10.41
C ALA A 56 8.95 -32.30 -10.49
N LYS A 57 9.20 -31.71 -11.67
CA LYS A 57 9.05 -30.26 -11.89
C LYS A 57 7.59 -29.80 -11.82
N LEU A 58 6.65 -30.55 -12.42
CA LEU A 58 5.22 -30.25 -12.34
C LEU A 58 4.67 -30.40 -10.90
N SER A 59 5.21 -31.33 -10.11
CA SER A 59 4.91 -31.45 -8.68
C SER A 59 5.34 -30.20 -7.92
N GLY A 60 6.62 -29.80 -8.05
CA GLY A 60 7.13 -28.61 -7.35
C GLY A 60 6.35 -27.33 -7.69
N ILE A 61 6.00 -27.13 -8.97
CA ILE A 61 5.13 -26.03 -9.39
C ILE A 61 3.74 -26.14 -8.74
N SER A 62 3.14 -27.34 -8.69
CA SER A 62 1.85 -27.55 -8.02
C SER A 62 1.88 -27.21 -6.53
N ASP A 63 2.98 -27.54 -5.85
CA ASP A 63 3.18 -27.25 -4.42
C ASP A 63 3.34 -25.74 -4.18
N GLU A 64 4.10 -25.04 -5.03
CA GLU A 64 4.23 -23.56 -5.02
C GLU A 64 2.87 -22.87 -5.23
N PHE A 65 2.04 -23.38 -6.15
CA PHE A 65 0.68 -22.86 -6.35
C PHE A 65 -0.23 -23.10 -5.13
N GLU A 66 -0.04 -24.18 -4.37
CA GLU A 66 -0.81 -24.43 -3.14
C GLU A 66 -0.42 -23.47 -2.01
N GLU A 67 0.87 -23.21 -1.82
CA GLU A 67 1.35 -22.19 -0.85
C GLU A 67 0.87 -20.79 -1.22
N LEU A 68 1.00 -20.37 -2.48
CA LEU A 68 0.43 -19.10 -2.96
C LEU A 68 -1.09 -19.01 -2.73
N ALA A 69 -1.81 -20.13 -2.82
CA ALA A 69 -3.24 -20.19 -2.49
C ALA A 69 -3.53 -20.14 -0.98
N LYS A 70 -2.59 -20.53 -0.11
CA LYS A 70 -2.68 -20.35 1.36
C LYS A 70 -2.42 -18.89 1.73
N ASP A 71 -1.34 -18.30 1.24
CA ASP A 71 -0.99 -16.89 1.48
C ASP A 71 -2.10 -15.94 1.01
N ARG A 72 -2.64 -16.17 -0.20
CA ARG A 72 -3.75 -15.38 -0.73
C ARG A 72 -5.02 -15.48 0.11
N ARG A 73 -5.30 -16.64 0.72
CA ARG A 73 -6.43 -16.82 1.66
C ARG A 73 -6.18 -16.08 2.97
N SER A 74 -4.95 -16.07 3.47
CA SER A 74 -4.53 -15.28 4.64
C SER A 74 -4.72 -13.77 4.39
N LEU A 75 -4.20 -13.26 3.27
CA LEU A 75 -4.35 -11.87 2.85
C LEU A 75 -5.81 -11.45 2.68
N ALA A 76 -6.66 -12.30 2.09
CA ALA A 76 -8.09 -12.00 1.96
C ALA A 76 -8.81 -11.92 3.32
N ALA A 77 -8.43 -12.78 4.28
CA ALA A 77 -8.98 -12.72 5.65
C ALA A 77 -8.51 -11.46 6.39
N GLU A 78 -7.27 -11.03 6.19
CA GLU A 78 -6.75 -9.77 6.73
C GLU A 78 -7.38 -8.53 6.08
N GLU A 79 -7.57 -8.52 4.76
CA GLU A 79 -8.26 -7.43 4.06
C GLU A 79 -9.68 -7.26 4.61
N GLU A 80 -10.41 -8.36 4.84
CA GLU A 80 -11.76 -8.32 5.40
C GLU A 80 -11.76 -7.86 6.87
N ARG A 81 -10.76 -8.27 7.66
CA ARG A 81 -10.53 -7.74 9.03
C ARG A 81 -10.33 -6.21 8.99
N LEU A 82 -9.53 -5.69 8.05
CA LEU A 82 -9.28 -4.26 7.86
C LEU A 82 -10.50 -3.52 7.30
N ARG A 83 -11.33 -4.17 6.47
CA ARG A 83 -12.61 -3.63 5.99
C ARG A 83 -13.60 -3.50 7.16
N ALA A 84 -13.73 -4.53 7.99
CA ALA A 84 -14.55 -4.51 9.20
C ALA A 84 -14.09 -3.42 10.18
N GLY A 85 -12.78 -3.31 10.44
CA GLY A 85 -12.21 -2.26 11.29
C GLY A 85 -12.51 -0.84 10.79
N ARG A 86 -12.39 -0.59 9.47
CA ARG A 86 -12.76 0.70 8.85
C ARG A 86 -14.25 0.99 8.93
N CYS A 87 -15.11 -0.02 8.81
CA CYS A 87 -16.56 0.14 9.01
C CYS A 87 -16.91 0.53 10.44
N GLU A 88 -16.26 -0.05 11.44
CA GLU A 88 -16.49 0.29 12.85
C GLU A 88 -15.94 1.67 13.21
N LEU A 89 -14.75 2.03 12.71
CA LEU A 89 -14.19 3.38 12.92
C LEU A 89 -15.10 4.48 12.33
N ARG A 90 -15.68 4.25 11.14
CA ARG A 90 -16.70 5.13 10.54
C ARG A 90 -18.02 5.18 11.33
N ARG A 91 -18.36 4.15 12.10
CA ARG A 91 -19.53 4.19 13.01
C ARG A 91 -19.23 5.06 14.23
N VAL A 92 -18.05 4.90 14.82
CA VAL A 92 -17.58 5.73 15.95
C VAL A 92 -17.51 7.20 15.55
N GLU A 93 -16.90 7.52 14.40
CA GLU A 93 -16.81 8.87 13.84
C GLU A 93 -18.21 9.51 13.66
N ARG A 94 -19.17 8.76 13.07
CA ARG A 94 -20.56 9.24 12.94
C ARG A 94 -21.28 9.41 14.27
N ALA A 95 -20.96 8.59 15.28
CA ALA A 95 -21.53 8.74 16.63
C ALA A 95 -20.95 9.99 17.32
N GLN A 96 -19.65 10.22 17.21
CA GLN A 96 -18.97 11.42 17.71
C GLN A 96 -19.49 12.70 17.03
N LEU A 97 -19.67 12.71 15.72
CA LEU A 97 -20.26 13.85 15.00
C LEU A 97 -21.70 14.15 15.43
N LYS A 98 -22.52 13.10 15.66
CA LYS A 98 -23.87 13.27 16.20
C LYS A 98 -23.86 13.83 17.62
N GLU A 99 -22.98 13.34 18.48
CA GLU A 99 -22.89 13.81 19.86
C GLU A 99 -22.33 15.24 19.92
N GLY A 100 -21.34 15.57 19.08
CA GLY A 100 -20.85 16.93 18.89
C GLY A 100 -21.98 17.89 18.51
N GLY A 101 -22.81 17.53 17.52
CA GLY A 101 -23.97 18.34 17.14
C GLY A 101 -25.05 18.46 18.24
N ARG A 102 -25.20 17.44 19.11
CA ARG A 102 -26.08 17.53 20.29
C ARG A 102 -25.52 18.47 21.35
N LEU A 103 -24.21 18.41 21.60
CA LEU A 103 -23.53 19.31 22.54
C LEU A 103 -23.54 20.76 22.06
N GLU A 104 -23.36 20.98 20.75
CA GLU A 104 -23.47 22.31 20.13
C GLU A 104 -24.90 22.87 20.25
N ALA A 105 -25.92 22.06 19.95
CA ALA A 105 -27.33 22.46 20.15
C ALA A 105 -27.67 22.76 21.61
N LEU A 106 -27.16 21.98 22.57
CA LEU A 106 -27.32 22.25 24.01
C LEU A 106 -26.59 23.53 24.44
N SER A 107 -25.40 23.78 23.90
CA SER A 107 -24.63 25.01 24.14
C SER A 107 -25.41 26.24 23.64
N ASP A 108 -25.97 26.18 22.44
CA ASP A 108 -26.80 27.25 21.87
C ASP A 108 -28.10 27.48 22.66
N GLU A 109 -28.76 26.42 23.12
CA GLU A 109 -29.95 26.54 23.95
C GLU A 109 -29.63 27.20 25.30
N THR A 110 -28.57 26.73 25.97
CA THR A 110 -28.08 27.29 27.24
C THR A 110 -27.67 28.76 27.06
N ARG A 111 -27.07 29.11 25.92
CA ARG A 111 -26.70 30.49 25.59
C ARG A 111 -27.93 31.39 25.41
N LYS A 112 -28.96 30.94 24.67
CA LYS A 112 -30.22 31.70 24.50
C LYS A 112 -30.92 31.91 25.85
N GLU A 113 -30.92 30.89 26.71
CA GLU A 113 -31.53 30.99 28.04
C GLU A 113 -30.77 31.95 28.96
N LEU A 114 -29.43 31.96 28.90
CA LEU A 114 -28.61 32.95 29.59
C LEU A 114 -28.85 34.38 29.06
N GLU A 115 -28.92 34.56 27.74
CA GLU A 115 -29.24 35.85 27.11
C GLU A 115 -30.63 36.33 27.55
N ARG A 116 -31.62 35.43 27.64
CA ARG A 116 -32.98 35.72 28.13
C ARG A 116 -32.98 36.14 29.61
N LEU A 117 -32.30 35.40 30.48
CA LEU A 117 -32.16 35.74 31.90
C LEU A 117 -31.49 37.11 32.09
N ILE A 118 -30.49 37.44 31.26
CA ILE A 118 -29.85 38.77 31.27
C ILE A 118 -30.84 39.87 30.85
N THR A 119 -31.69 39.63 29.84
CA THR A 119 -32.72 40.60 29.45
C THR A 119 -33.82 40.77 30.50
N ASP A 120 -34.28 39.68 31.12
CA ASP A 120 -35.31 39.72 32.16
C ASP A 120 -34.78 40.43 33.41
N THR A 121 -33.58 40.09 33.88
CA THR A 121 -32.90 40.77 35.02
C THR A 121 -32.71 42.27 34.75
N ARG A 122 -32.38 42.67 33.51
CA ARG A 122 -32.28 44.09 33.12
C ARG A 122 -33.65 44.77 33.11
N GLY A 123 -34.71 44.08 32.68
CA GLY A 123 -36.08 44.57 32.74
C GLY A 123 -36.56 44.76 34.18
N GLU A 124 -36.28 43.82 35.07
CA GLU A 124 -36.63 43.91 36.49
C GLU A 124 -35.84 44.99 37.23
N THR A 125 -34.54 45.12 36.97
CA THR A 125 -33.73 46.20 37.57
C THR A 125 -34.13 47.59 37.05
N ALA A 126 -34.53 47.71 35.77
CA ALA A 126 -35.13 48.93 35.24
C ALA A 126 -36.47 49.24 35.94
N LYS A 127 -37.38 48.26 36.06
CA LYS A 127 -38.65 48.43 36.78
C LYS A 127 -38.46 48.80 38.25
N MET A 128 -37.53 48.16 38.97
CA MET A 128 -37.23 48.53 40.36
C MET A 128 -36.66 49.95 40.46
N ALA A 129 -35.87 50.40 39.48
CA ALA A 129 -35.37 51.77 39.43
C ALA A 129 -36.50 52.77 39.16
N GLU A 130 -37.41 52.46 38.22
CA GLU A 130 -38.63 53.24 37.95
C GLU A 130 -39.57 53.26 39.16
N GLU A 131 -39.86 52.13 39.79
CA GLU A 131 -40.69 52.04 41.00
C GLU A 131 -40.06 52.77 42.19
N GLN A 132 -38.73 52.76 42.37
CA GLN A 132 -38.09 53.58 43.40
C GLN A 132 -38.19 55.07 43.07
N LEU A 133 -38.07 55.47 41.80
CA LEU A 133 -38.32 56.84 41.35
C LEU A 133 -39.78 57.26 41.59
N GLU A 134 -40.73 56.44 41.17
CA GLU A 134 -42.17 56.71 41.32
C GLU A 134 -42.61 56.68 42.79
N LYS A 135 -42.00 55.85 43.64
CA LYS A 135 -42.25 55.82 45.09
C LYS A 135 -41.59 57.00 45.82
N LEU A 136 -40.45 57.50 45.35
CA LEU A 136 -39.88 58.78 45.80
C LEU A 136 -40.74 59.98 45.36
N VAL A 137 -41.40 59.89 44.20
CA VAL A 137 -42.33 60.92 43.69
C VAL A 137 -43.71 60.86 44.37
N SER A 138 -44.26 59.67 44.60
CA SER A 138 -45.61 59.46 45.16
C SER A 138 -45.64 59.44 46.68
N GLY A 139 -44.51 59.12 47.33
CA GLY A 139 -44.33 59.30 48.78
C GLY A 139 -44.45 60.76 49.23
N LEU A 140 -44.52 61.70 48.29
CA LEU A 140 -44.84 63.11 48.52
C LEU A 140 -46.36 63.39 48.60
N SER A 141 -47.25 62.41 48.34
CA SER A 141 -48.71 62.64 48.35
C SER A 141 -49.64 61.40 48.47
N LEU A 142 -49.93 60.92 49.70
CA LEU A 142 -51.18 60.19 50.10
C LEU A 142 -51.47 58.83 49.41
N SER A 143 -52.53 58.06 49.71
CA SER A 143 -53.03 57.55 51.02
C SER A 143 -53.76 56.18 50.82
N GLU A 144 -54.04 55.42 51.89
CA GLU A 144 -53.96 53.94 51.79
C GLU A 144 -55.23 53.11 51.48
N ASN A 145 -56.46 53.59 51.74
CA ASN A 145 -57.59 52.65 51.95
C ASN A 145 -58.36 52.14 50.71
N GLU A 146 -58.35 52.82 49.56
CA GLU A 146 -59.28 52.50 48.45
C GLU A 146 -58.81 51.35 47.52
N LEU A 147 -57.51 51.03 47.56
CA LEU A 147 -56.90 49.96 46.74
C LEU A 147 -57.32 48.54 47.13
N VAL A 148 -57.75 48.33 48.37
CA VAL A 148 -57.89 46.99 48.97
C VAL A 148 -58.99 46.15 48.32
N ASN A 149 -60.15 46.73 47.97
CA ASN A 149 -61.30 45.95 47.54
C ASN A 149 -61.22 45.43 46.10
N LYS A 150 -60.56 46.15 45.18
CA LYS A 150 -60.33 45.66 43.80
C LYS A 150 -59.28 44.55 43.75
N ALA A 151 -58.36 44.50 44.71
CA ALA A 151 -57.37 43.43 44.80
C ALA A 151 -57.98 42.06 45.17
N LEU A 152 -59.13 42.03 45.88
CA LEU A 152 -59.69 40.80 46.43
C LEU A 152 -60.44 39.93 45.40
N THR A 153 -61.16 40.49 44.44
CA THR A 153 -61.83 39.69 43.40
C THR A 153 -60.85 39.18 42.35
N ALA A 154 -59.90 40.02 41.91
CA ALA A 154 -58.83 39.59 41.01
C ALA A 154 -57.95 38.47 41.60
N ARG A 155 -57.90 38.34 42.94
CA ARG A 155 -57.16 37.28 43.61
C ARG A 155 -57.74 35.88 43.35
N GLY A 156 -59.07 35.72 43.34
CA GLY A 156 -59.73 34.41 43.22
C GLY A 156 -59.54 33.74 41.85
N ASP A 157 -59.75 34.48 40.76
CA ASP A 157 -59.56 33.96 39.40
C ASP A 157 -58.08 33.64 39.10
N ASN A 158 -57.17 34.41 39.71
CA ASN A 158 -55.74 34.12 39.65
C ASN A 158 -55.38 32.86 40.45
N GLU A 159 -56.01 32.61 41.60
CA GLU A 159 -55.74 31.43 42.45
C GLU A 159 -56.09 30.12 41.72
N ALA A 160 -57.19 30.08 40.97
CA ALA A 160 -57.56 28.93 40.13
C ALA A 160 -56.56 28.69 38.98
N ARG A 161 -56.14 29.74 38.28
CA ARG A 161 -55.14 29.64 37.19
C ARG A 161 -53.75 29.27 37.70
N VAL A 162 -53.39 29.71 38.91
CA VAL A 162 -52.14 29.31 39.59
C VAL A 162 -52.17 27.83 39.98
N ALA A 163 -53.34 27.27 40.34
CA ALA A 163 -53.46 25.85 40.64
C ALA A 163 -53.28 24.95 39.40
N GLU A 164 -53.84 25.34 38.26
CA GLU A 164 -53.69 24.64 36.97
C GLU A 164 -52.23 24.71 36.47
N LEU A 165 -51.66 25.92 36.40
CA LEU A 165 -50.24 26.12 36.07
C LEU A 165 -49.30 25.38 37.04
N GLY A 166 -49.65 25.31 38.32
CA GLY A 166 -48.92 24.53 39.33
C GLY A 166 -49.05 23.02 39.19
N SER A 167 -50.01 22.51 38.41
CA SER A 167 -50.08 21.10 38.02
C SER A 167 -49.15 20.84 36.84
N ASP A 168 -49.27 21.63 35.78
CA ASP A 168 -48.44 21.51 34.57
C ASP A 168 -46.95 21.71 34.87
N LEU A 169 -46.61 22.63 35.78
CA LEU A 169 -45.24 22.81 36.27
C LEU A 169 -44.68 21.57 36.97
N ARG A 170 -45.50 20.80 37.70
CA ARG A 170 -45.02 19.56 38.35
C ARG A 170 -44.79 18.46 37.33
N ASP A 171 -45.72 18.26 36.40
CA ASP A 171 -45.59 17.30 35.30
C ASP A 171 -44.41 17.64 34.37
N ALA A 172 -44.15 18.92 34.12
CA ALA A 172 -42.96 19.38 33.39
C ALA A 172 -41.67 19.13 34.19
N ASN A 173 -41.66 19.45 35.49
CA ASN A 173 -40.48 19.27 36.35
C ASN A 173 -40.08 17.79 36.50
N ASP A 174 -41.04 16.88 36.65
CA ASP A 174 -40.74 15.43 36.70
C ASP A 174 -40.33 14.85 35.34
N ARG A 175 -40.69 15.51 34.22
CA ARG A 175 -40.13 15.20 32.88
C ARG A 175 -38.72 15.74 32.67
N VAL A 176 -38.35 16.84 33.34
CA VAL A 176 -37.00 17.43 33.29
C VAL A 176 -36.01 16.65 34.17
N LYS A 177 -36.45 16.06 35.29
CA LYS A 177 -35.60 15.22 36.16
C LYS A 177 -34.88 14.07 35.46
N ARG A 178 -35.53 13.36 34.52
CA ARG A 178 -34.87 12.25 33.77
C ARG A 178 -33.68 12.75 32.94
N PRO A 179 -33.86 13.76 32.06
CA PRO A 179 -32.74 14.44 31.43
C PRO A 179 -31.71 14.99 32.41
N GLU A 180 -32.10 15.53 33.58
CA GLU A 180 -31.15 16.00 34.59
C GLU A 180 -30.31 14.88 35.21
N GLU A 181 -30.88 13.70 35.45
CA GLU A 181 -30.16 12.51 35.92
C GLU A 181 -29.20 11.98 34.84
N GLU A 182 -29.67 11.84 33.58
CA GLU A 182 -28.84 11.46 32.44
C GLU A 182 -27.71 12.46 32.18
N LEU A 183 -27.98 13.76 32.34
CA LEU A 183 -27.02 14.84 32.13
C LEU A 183 -26.09 15.02 33.33
N ALA A 184 -26.50 14.63 34.54
CA ALA A 184 -25.63 14.48 35.70
C ALA A 184 -24.67 13.29 35.54
N GLU A 185 -25.14 12.16 34.99
CA GLU A 185 -24.28 11.02 34.66
C GLU A 185 -23.31 11.36 33.51
N ALA A 186 -23.78 12.06 32.46
CA ALA A 186 -22.92 12.58 31.41
C ALA A 186 -21.90 13.61 31.92
N ARG A 187 -22.28 14.49 32.87
CA ARG A 187 -21.34 15.39 33.58
C ARG A 187 -20.35 14.62 34.45
N ALA A 188 -20.77 13.53 35.10
CA ALA A 188 -19.86 12.67 35.87
C ALA A 188 -18.85 11.94 34.97
N GLN A 189 -19.23 11.50 33.78
CA GLN A 189 -18.29 10.95 32.79
C GLN A 189 -17.40 12.04 32.18
N SER A 190 -17.98 13.21 31.86
CA SER A 190 -17.26 14.40 31.39
C SER A 190 -16.27 14.95 32.42
N SER A 191 -16.47 14.71 33.73
CA SER A 191 -15.50 15.09 34.78
C SER A 191 -14.10 14.47 34.62
N LYS A 192 -13.97 13.41 33.82
CA LYS A 192 -12.69 12.82 33.42
C LYS A 192 -11.97 13.61 32.32
N VAL A 193 -12.69 14.45 31.55
CA VAL A 193 -12.13 15.29 30.49
C VAL A 193 -11.25 16.40 31.08
N PRO A 194 -11.66 17.18 32.11
CA PRO A 194 -10.76 18.06 32.85
C PRO A 194 -9.50 17.34 33.37
N GLN A 195 -9.63 16.08 33.80
CA GLN A 195 -8.50 15.26 34.27
C GLN A 195 -7.49 15.00 33.13
N LEU A 196 -7.98 14.59 31.95
CA LEU A 196 -7.15 14.37 30.76
C LEU A 196 -6.59 15.70 30.20
N GLU A 197 -7.33 16.79 30.27
CA GLU A 197 -6.82 18.12 29.88
C GLU A 197 -5.81 18.68 30.88
N THR A 198 -5.91 18.36 32.18
CA THR A 198 -4.88 18.69 33.16
C THR A 198 -3.65 17.83 32.99
N GLU A 199 -3.80 16.54 32.65
CA GLU A 199 -2.68 15.65 32.31
C GLU A 199 -1.94 16.16 31.05
N LEU A 200 -2.68 16.51 29.99
CA LEU A 200 -2.10 17.06 28.75
C LEU A 200 -1.45 18.44 28.97
N ARG A 201 -2.04 19.31 29.80
CA ARG A 201 -1.41 20.57 30.22
C ARG A 201 -0.16 20.32 31.07
N HIS A 202 -0.20 19.36 31.98
CA HIS A 202 0.94 19.00 32.81
C HIS A 202 2.10 18.45 31.97
N GLN A 203 1.83 17.58 30.99
CA GLN A 203 2.85 17.09 30.06
C GLN A 203 3.46 18.22 29.22
N LYS A 204 2.64 19.15 28.72
CA LYS A 204 3.16 20.36 28.03
C LYS A 204 4.01 21.23 28.96
N GLU A 205 3.57 21.48 30.18
CA GLU A 205 4.34 22.21 31.20
C GLU A 205 5.64 21.50 31.57
N LEU A 206 5.68 20.16 31.61
CA LEU A 206 6.90 19.39 31.83
C LEU A 206 7.90 19.56 30.67
N VAL A 207 7.43 19.51 29.42
CA VAL A 207 8.27 19.80 28.24
C VAL A 207 8.79 21.24 28.29
N THR A 208 7.92 22.23 28.56
CA THR A 208 8.36 23.64 28.65
C THR A 208 9.32 23.87 29.82
N ARG A 209 9.11 23.20 30.98
CA ARG A 209 10.05 23.24 32.11
C ARG A 209 11.38 22.59 31.77
N ALA A 210 11.40 21.48 31.04
CA ALA A 210 12.63 20.83 30.60
C ALA A 210 13.44 21.74 29.68
N ASP A 211 12.80 22.43 28.73
CA ASP A 211 13.45 23.46 27.90
C ASP A 211 13.92 24.68 28.70
N ASP A 212 13.13 25.15 29.67
CA ASP A 212 13.52 26.23 30.58
C ASP A 212 14.72 25.85 31.46
N GLU A 213 14.75 24.62 31.99
CA GLU A 213 15.88 24.09 32.76
C GLU A 213 17.10 23.84 31.87
N ARG A 214 16.93 23.36 30.63
CA ARG A 214 18.00 23.28 29.63
C ARG A 214 18.60 24.66 29.36
N ASN A 215 17.75 25.67 29.18
CA ASN A 215 18.18 27.07 28.98
C ASN A 215 18.85 27.66 30.24
N ARG A 216 18.36 27.36 31.45
CA ARG A 216 19.01 27.78 32.72
C ARG A 216 20.31 27.02 32.98
N ALA A 217 20.39 25.75 32.62
CA ALA A 217 21.61 24.93 32.72
C ALA A 217 22.66 25.43 31.73
N GLY A 218 22.30 25.68 30.46
CA GLY A 218 23.17 26.30 29.46
C GLY A 218 23.67 27.68 29.91
N LYS A 219 22.80 28.54 30.43
CA LYS A 219 23.21 29.85 30.98
C LYS A 219 24.13 29.73 32.21
N ARG A 220 23.88 28.77 33.11
CA ARG A 220 24.76 28.50 34.26
C ARG A 220 26.12 27.97 33.80
N LEU A 221 26.16 27.01 32.88
CA LEU A 221 27.39 26.46 32.30
C LEU A 221 28.21 27.55 31.60
N ILE A 222 27.57 28.41 30.78
CA ILE A 222 28.24 29.55 30.15
C ILE A 222 28.77 30.54 31.19
N ALA A 223 27.99 30.87 32.22
CA ALA A 223 28.44 31.76 33.30
C ALA A 223 29.60 31.16 34.11
N GLU A 224 29.58 29.86 34.38
CA GLU A 224 30.62 29.14 35.13
C GLU A 224 31.91 28.98 34.31
N ILE A 225 31.81 28.65 33.03
CA ILE A 225 32.92 28.74 32.05
C ILE A 225 33.49 30.17 32.03
N THR A 226 32.63 31.20 31.95
CA THR A 226 33.05 32.61 31.94
C THR A 226 33.74 33.00 33.25
N ASN A 227 33.31 32.46 34.39
CA ASN A 227 33.91 32.73 35.70
C ASN A 227 35.24 31.99 35.89
N CYS A 228 35.37 30.77 35.37
CA CYS A 228 36.63 30.02 35.32
C CYS A 228 37.67 30.67 34.39
N ILE A 229 37.23 31.28 33.28
CA ILE A 229 38.10 32.06 32.37
C ILE A 229 38.37 33.47 32.93
N GLY A 230 37.42 34.03 33.68
CA GLY A 230 37.47 35.39 34.24
C GLY A 230 38.17 35.51 35.61
N LEU A 231 38.49 34.40 36.28
CA LEU A 231 39.38 34.39 37.43
C LEU A 231 40.78 34.84 36.96
N PRO A 232 41.27 36.01 37.40
CA PRO A 232 42.58 36.48 36.97
C PRO A 232 43.68 35.54 37.47
N LEU A 233 44.79 35.51 36.72
CA LEU A 233 45.99 34.71 36.98
C LEU A 233 46.77 35.20 38.23
N SER A 234 46.12 35.19 39.40
CA SER A 234 46.66 35.64 40.68
C SER A 234 46.46 34.57 41.77
N LEU A 235 46.99 33.37 41.51
CA LEU A 235 47.14 32.31 42.51
C LEU A 235 48.42 31.50 42.19
N GLY A 236 49.56 32.16 42.37
CA GLY A 236 50.70 31.45 42.94
C GLY A 236 50.36 31.03 44.37
N ASP A 237 50.89 29.88 44.79
CA ASP A 237 50.77 29.30 46.13
C ASP A 237 49.36 28.93 46.64
N ARG A 238 48.84 27.79 46.17
CA ARG A 238 48.13 26.80 47.03
C ARG A 238 48.03 25.41 46.40
N GLY A 239 48.94 24.51 46.79
CA GLY A 239 49.13 23.18 46.17
C GLY A 239 48.24 22.04 46.67
N GLU A 240 47.24 22.27 47.53
CA GLU A 240 46.54 21.19 48.27
C GLU A 240 45.04 21.00 47.92
N LEU A 241 44.47 21.76 46.99
CA LEU A 241 43.04 21.66 46.61
C LEU A 241 42.78 21.08 45.20
N LEU A 242 43.83 20.59 44.51
CA LEU A 242 43.71 20.00 43.17
C LEU A 242 42.85 18.70 43.08
N PRO A 243 42.86 17.77 44.06
CA PRO A 243 42.18 16.48 43.88
C PRO A 243 40.66 16.59 43.70
N ASP A 244 40.01 17.43 44.49
CA ASP A 244 38.55 17.57 44.47
C ASP A 244 38.06 18.33 43.24
N SER A 245 38.82 19.33 42.78
CA SER A 245 38.54 20.03 41.52
C SER A 245 38.73 19.10 40.30
N GLN A 246 39.75 18.23 40.30
CA GLN A 246 39.89 17.18 39.27
C GLN A 246 38.77 16.13 39.31
N LYS A 247 38.27 15.77 40.49
CA LYS A 247 37.16 14.82 40.65
C LYS A 247 35.84 15.42 40.14
N SER A 248 35.58 16.68 40.48
CA SER A 248 34.40 17.43 40.01
C SER A 248 34.43 17.63 38.48
N LEU A 249 35.59 17.97 37.91
CA LEU A 249 35.77 18.02 36.45
C LEU A 249 35.54 16.67 35.77
N ARG A 250 35.96 15.56 36.39
CA ARG A 250 35.73 14.21 35.84
C ARG A 250 34.23 13.86 35.82
N GLU A 251 33.51 14.13 36.91
CA GLU A 251 32.04 13.99 36.92
C GLU A 251 31.33 14.90 35.91
N LEU A 252 31.81 16.12 35.68
CA LEU A 252 31.27 17.02 34.66
C LEU A 252 31.52 16.49 33.24
N VAL A 253 32.69 15.92 32.97
CA VAL A 253 33.01 15.26 31.68
C VAL A 253 32.14 14.02 31.46
N ASP A 254 31.95 13.18 32.49
CA ASP A 254 31.11 11.98 32.35
C ASP A 254 29.60 12.33 32.24
N LYS A 255 29.13 13.39 32.91
CA LYS A 255 27.79 13.97 32.64
C LYS A 255 27.70 14.58 31.23
N GLY A 256 28.80 15.12 30.72
CA GLY A 256 28.92 15.61 29.33
C GLY A 256 28.78 14.48 28.30
N LYS A 257 29.42 13.33 28.52
CA LYS A 257 29.26 12.13 27.68
C LYS A 257 27.83 11.65 27.63
N ASN A 258 27.13 11.59 28.77
CA ASN A 258 25.70 11.22 28.78
C ASN A 258 24.84 12.21 27.95
N ALA A 259 25.21 13.49 27.92
CA ALA A 259 24.54 14.49 27.08
C ALA A 259 24.93 14.42 25.59
N GLU A 260 26.04 13.76 25.27
CA GLU A 260 26.45 13.41 23.90
C GLU A 260 25.71 12.15 23.44
N GLU A 261 25.67 11.08 24.25
CA GLU A 261 24.88 9.86 23.98
C GLU A 261 23.38 10.15 23.81
N ILE A 262 22.80 11.06 24.62
CA ILE A 262 21.41 11.52 24.46
C ILE A 262 21.23 12.32 23.16
N ARG A 263 22.25 13.09 22.74
CA ARG A 263 22.21 13.84 21.47
C ARG A 263 22.25 12.88 20.29
N ASP A 264 23.18 11.92 20.30
CA ASP A 264 23.31 10.89 19.26
C ASP A 264 22.04 10.03 19.18
N SER A 265 21.43 9.70 20.32
CA SER A 265 20.15 8.99 20.38
C SER A 265 18.97 9.81 19.82
N LEU A 266 18.95 11.13 20.06
CA LEU A 266 17.94 12.03 19.49
C LEU A 266 18.14 12.29 17.99
N GLU A 267 19.39 12.39 17.54
CA GLU A 267 19.73 12.51 16.12
C GLU A 267 19.37 11.21 15.38
N ALA A 268 19.66 10.04 15.97
CA ALA A 268 19.26 8.74 15.43
C ALA A 268 17.72 8.60 15.35
N ALA A 269 16.99 8.93 16.42
CA ALA A 269 15.52 8.89 16.41
C ALA A 269 14.92 9.90 15.42
N ARG A 270 15.56 11.04 15.20
CA ARG A 270 15.15 12.02 14.20
C ARG A 270 15.35 11.50 12.77
N ASN A 271 16.50 10.89 12.49
CA ASN A 271 16.79 10.27 11.20
C ASN A 271 15.84 9.08 10.93
N GLU A 272 15.47 8.31 11.97
CA GLU A 272 14.47 7.24 11.86
C GLU A 272 13.08 7.78 11.53
N ILE A 273 12.66 8.90 12.13
CA ILE A 273 11.40 9.59 11.78
C ILE A 273 11.44 10.14 10.35
N GLU A 274 12.60 10.65 9.89
CA GLU A 274 12.80 11.16 8.53
C GLU A 274 12.70 10.03 7.49
N ASN A 275 13.42 8.91 7.70
CA ASN A 275 13.33 7.70 6.87
C ASN A 275 11.89 7.13 6.80
N LEU A 276 11.18 7.09 7.93
CA LEU A 276 9.77 6.67 7.96
C LEU A 276 8.84 7.62 7.19
N GLY A 277 9.21 8.90 7.07
CA GLY A 277 8.52 9.86 6.20
C GLY A 277 8.71 9.53 4.73
N ASP A 278 9.96 9.30 4.31
CA ASP A 278 10.31 8.93 2.94
C ASP A 278 9.66 7.60 2.51
N ASP A 279 9.65 6.58 3.39
CA ASP A 279 8.96 5.30 3.16
C ASP A 279 7.44 5.49 2.94
N ILE A 280 6.81 6.39 3.71
CA ILE A 280 5.38 6.70 3.57
C ILE A 280 5.07 7.39 2.24
N ASP A 281 5.88 8.38 1.83
CA ASP A 281 5.68 9.08 0.56
C ASP A 281 6.02 8.19 -0.66
N SER A 282 7.01 7.30 -0.54
CA SER A 282 7.30 6.25 -1.53
C SER A 282 6.12 5.28 -1.69
N GLY A 283 5.61 4.72 -0.58
CA GLY A 283 4.45 3.82 -0.59
C GLY A 283 3.17 4.48 -1.14
N LYS A 284 3.02 5.78 -0.95
CA LYS A 284 1.91 6.58 -1.52
C LYS A 284 2.06 6.80 -3.03
N ALA A 285 3.27 7.01 -3.54
CA ALA A 285 3.53 7.06 -4.98
C ALA A 285 3.25 5.71 -5.66
N ASP A 286 3.68 4.61 -5.04
CA ASP A 286 3.39 3.24 -5.52
C ASP A 286 1.89 2.92 -5.55
N LEU A 287 1.13 3.36 -4.54
CA LEU A 287 -0.33 3.24 -4.54
C LEU A 287 -0.98 4.02 -5.68
N GLN A 288 -0.53 5.25 -5.95
CA GLN A 288 -1.03 6.06 -7.07
C GLN A 288 -0.71 5.42 -8.43
N ASN A 289 0.49 4.86 -8.60
CA ASN A 289 0.87 4.13 -9.81
C ASN A 289 -0.02 2.90 -10.03
N LYS A 290 -0.25 2.09 -8.99
CA LYS A 290 -1.15 0.91 -9.09
C LYS A 290 -2.60 1.30 -9.34
N GLU A 291 -3.08 2.43 -8.80
CA GLU A 291 -4.42 2.94 -9.09
C GLU A 291 -4.56 3.43 -10.54
N ALA A 292 -3.49 4.00 -11.11
CA ALA A 292 -3.44 4.36 -12.53
C ALA A 292 -3.41 3.12 -13.45
N GLU A 293 -2.61 2.11 -13.09
CA GLU A 293 -2.55 0.82 -13.82
C GLU A 293 -3.92 0.11 -13.79
N LEU A 294 -4.57 0.05 -12.63
CA LEU A 294 -5.92 -0.53 -12.49
C LEU A 294 -6.94 0.18 -13.39
N ARG A 295 -6.94 1.52 -13.43
CA ARG A 295 -7.80 2.29 -14.37
C ARG A 295 -7.52 1.94 -15.83
N GLY A 296 -6.25 1.74 -16.20
CA GLY A 296 -5.86 1.28 -17.53
C GLY A 296 -6.43 -0.11 -17.85
N LYS A 297 -6.36 -1.05 -16.91
CA LYS A 297 -6.92 -2.40 -17.07
C LYS A 297 -8.44 -2.45 -17.07
N GLU A 298 -9.13 -1.58 -16.31
CA GLU A 298 -10.58 -1.43 -16.40
C GLU A 298 -11.04 -0.95 -17.79
N GLU A 299 -10.28 -0.05 -18.41
CA GLU A 299 -10.52 0.46 -19.76
C GLU A 299 -10.24 -0.62 -20.84
N GLU A 300 -9.14 -1.38 -20.73
CA GLU A 300 -8.90 -2.56 -21.59
C GLU A 300 -10.06 -3.57 -21.51
N ILE A 301 -10.55 -3.86 -20.31
CA ILE A 301 -11.70 -4.77 -20.09
C ILE A 301 -12.99 -4.21 -20.72
N ARG A 302 -13.20 -2.89 -20.66
CA ARG A 302 -14.35 -2.24 -21.32
C ARG A 302 -14.30 -2.43 -22.84
N GLN A 303 -13.15 -2.18 -23.45
CA GLN A 303 -12.94 -2.35 -24.90
C GLN A 303 -13.11 -3.82 -25.34
N LEU A 304 -12.60 -4.78 -24.56
CA LEU A 304 -12.80 -6.20 -24.83
C LEU A 304 -14.27 -6.63 -24.74
N ARG A 305 -15.06 -6.07 -23.80
CA ARG A 305 -16.51 -6.32 -23.71
C ARG A 305 -17.26 -5.76 -24.93
N GLU A 306 -16.89 -4.59 -25.42
CA GLU A 306 -17.47 -3.99 -26.63
C GLU A 306 -17.15 -4.82 -27.89
N SER A 307 -15.93 -5.36 -27.97
CA SER A 307 -15.52 -6.30 -29.01
C SER A 307 -16.31 -7.63 -28.94
N LEU A 308 -16.47 -8.21 -27.75
CA LEU A 308 -17.28 -9.42 -27.54
C LEU A 308 -18.75 -9.22 -27.91
N ALA A 309 -19.36 -8.09 -27.54
CA ALA A 309 -20.73 -7.76 -27.93
C ALA A 309 -20.88 -7.64 -29.47
N THR A 310 -19.85 -7.10 -30.13
CA THR A 310 -19.79 -7.00 -31.60
C THR A 310 -19.68 -8.38 -32.27
N MET A 311 -18.78 -9.24 -31.79
CA MET A 311 -18.66 -10.63 -32.28
C MET A 311 -19.94 -11.44 -32.03
N GLN A 312 -20.58 -11.30 -30.87
CA GLN A 312 -21.84 -11.98 -30.57
C GLN A 312 -22.98 -11.52 -31.49
N SER A 313 -23.01 -10.23 -31.84
CA SER A 313 -23.93 -9.68 -32.85
C SER A 313 -23.69 -10.28 -34.24
N GLN A 314 -22.43 -10.37 -34.68
CA GLN A 314 -22.05 -11.02 -35.94
C GLN A 314 -22.43 -12.51 -35.98
N MET A 315 -22.15 -13.26 -34.91
CA MET A 315 -22.51 -14.67 -34.79
C MET A 315 -24.03 -14.89 -34.86
N ASN A 316 -24.82 -14.05 -34.18
CA ASN A 316 -26.27 -14.08 -34.27
C ASN A 316 -26.78 -13.79 -35.69
N ARG A 317 -26.09 -12.93 -36.45
CA ARG A 317 -26.40 -12.64 -37.86
C ARG A 317 -26.15 -13.84 -38.75
N MET A 318 -24.98 -14.46 -38.67
CA MET A 318 -24.63 -15.68 -39.42
C MET A 318 -25.57 -16.85 -39.08
N GLY A 319 -25.95 -17.00 -37.81
CA GLY A 319 -26.92 -18.01 -37.37
C GLY A 319 -28.34 -17.80 -37.92
N GLN A 320 -28.72 -16.56 -38.25
CA GLN A 320 -29.97 -16.27 -38.96
C GLN A 320 -29.83 -16.53 -40.47
N GLU A 321 -28.72 -16.13 -41.08
CA GLU A 321 -28.45 -16.33 -42.52
C GLU A 321 -28.39 -17.82 -42.89
N GLY A 322 -27.75 -18.66 -42.07
CA GLY A 322 -27.71 -20.12 -42.25
C GLY A 322 -29.08 -20.82 -42.14
N ARG A 323 -30.11 -20.15 -41.60
CA ARG A 323 -31.45 -20.72 -41.41
C ARG A 323 -32.37 -20.59 -42.63
N TRP A 324 -31.95 -19.86 -43.66
CA TRP A 324 -32.71 -19.66 -44.90
C TRP A 324 -32.28 -20.58 -46.06
N GLY A 325 -31.24 -21.40 -45.88
CA GLY A 325 -30.70 -22.27 -46.93
C GLY A 325 -31.43 -23.61 -47.14
N ASP A 326 -32.24 -24.07 -46.18
CA ASP A 326 -32.82 -25.43 -46.23
C ASP A 326 -34.26 -25.44 -46.80
N SER A 327 -34.37 -25.15 -48.09
CA SER A 327 -35.57 -25.43 -48.90
C SER A 327 -35.31 -26.52 -49.93
N GLY A 328 -34.97 -27.69 -49.42
CA GLY A 328 -35.22 -28.98 -50.08
C GLY A 328 -34.05 -29.57 -50.86
N SER A 329 -33.61 -30.76 -50.41
CA SER A 329 -33.88 -31.96 -51.21
C SER A 329 -33.76 -33.25 -50.40
N SER A 330 -34.63 -34.21 -50.71
CA SER A 330 -34.68 -35.54 -50.08
C SER A 330 -33.47 -36.40 -50.46
N SER A 331 -32.68 -36.86 -49.48
CA SER A 331 -31.91 -38.11 -49.62
C SER A 331 -31.60 -38.82 -48.30
N LYS A 332 -32.62 -39.53 -47.82
CA LYS A 332 -32.47 -40.62 -46.83
C LYS A 332 -31.65 -41.77 -47.46
N ARG A 333 -30.35 -41.89 -47.12
CA ARG A 333 -29.57 -43.16 -46.97
C ARG A 333 -28.06 -42.91 -46.81
N ARG A 334 -27.47 -43.46 -45.71
CA ARG A 334 -26.06 -43.87 -45.44
C ARG A 334 -25.48 -43.38 -44.11
N MET A 335 -26.11 -43.79 -43.00
CA MET A 335 -25.53 -43.70 -41.65
C MET A 335 -24.61 -44.90 -41.37
N ALA A 336 -23.41 -44.92 -41.96
CA ALA A 336 -22.44 -46.02 -41.76
C ALA A 336 -20.95 -45.62 -41.89
N GLY A 337 -20.62 -44.32 -41.90
CA GLY A 337 -19.27 -43.84 -42.27
C GLY A 337 -18.73 -42.60 -41.55
N ARG A 338 -19.35 -42.12 -40.47
CA ARG A 338 -18.86 -40.97 -39.68
C ARG A 338 -18.30 -41.43 -38.32
N LYS A 339 -17.03 -41.86 -38.31
CA LYS A 339 -16.21 -42.00 -37.09
C LYS A 339 -14.74 -41.55 -37.28
N ARG A 340 -14.49 -40.75 -38.32
CA ARG A 340 -13.18 -40.19 -38.70
C ARG A 340 -13.23 -38.70 -39.12
N ARG A 341 -14.28 -37.97 -38.72
CA ARG A 341 -14.40 -36.51 -38.96
C ARG A 341 -14.88 -35.84 -37.68
N ALA A 342 -13.95 -35.71 -36.75
CA ALA A 342 -14.08 -34.97 -35.49
C ALA A 342 -12.75 -34.29 -35.11
N TYR A 343 -11.77 -34.32 -36.02
CA TYR A 343 -10.50 -33.59 -35.95
C TYR A 343 -10.37 -32.58 -37.09
N ASP A 344 -11.20 -32.68 -38.14
CA ASP A 344 -11.20 -31.78 -39.30
C ASP A 344 -12.00 -30.48 -39.01
N ASP A 345 -12.94 -30.50 -38.06
CA ASP A 345 -13.77 -29.34 -37.69
C ASP A 345 -13.00 -28.30 -36.83
N ALA A 346 -11.69 -28.50 -36.62
CA ALA A 346 -10.77 -27.51 -36.06
C ALA A 346 -10.05 -26.68 -37.15
N GLU A 347 -10.33 -26.93 -38.45
CA GLU A 347 -9.67 -26.24 -39.55
C GLU A 347 -10.23 -24.83 -39.86
N ASP A 348 -11.30 -24.39 -39.20
CA ASP A 348 -11.86 -23.03 -39.33
C ASP A 348 -11.12 -21.96 -38.47
N VAL A 349 -10.01 -22.33 -37.82
CA VAL A 349 -9.02 -21.31 -37.41
C VAL A 349 -8.37 -20.78 -38.68
N ASP A 350 -8.73 -19.55 -39.06
CA ASP A 350 -8.21 -18.84 -40.22
C ASP A 350 -6.67 -18.98 -40.36
N GLN A 351 -6.21 -18.99 -41.62
CA GLN A 351 -4.82 -19.28 -41.95
C GLN A 351 -3.84 -18.23 -41.40
N GLU A 352 -4.26 -16.97 -41.26
CA GLU A 352 -3.48 -15.90 -40.64
C GLU A 352 -3.37 -16.10 -39.12
N THR A 353 -4.48 -16.48 -38.47
CA THR A 353 -4.49 -16.83 -37.03
C THR A 353 -3.65 -18.07 -36.73
N ARG A 354 -3.73 -19.10 -37.58
CA ARG A 354 -2.91 -20.32 -37.47
C ARG A 354 -1.43 -19.99 -37.66
N LYS A 355 -1.09 -19.14 -38.63
CA LYS A 355 0.28 -18.66 -38.85
C LYS A 355 0.79 -17.89 -37.63
N ALA A 356 0.03 -16.93 -37.10
CA ALA A 356 0.41 -16.16 -35.91
C ALA A 356 0.66 -17.07 -34.68
N MET A 357 -0.11 -18.14 -34.52
CA MET A 357 0.10 -19.12 -33.45
C MET A 357 1.41 -19.92 -33.60
N TRP A 358 1.74 -20.36 -34.83
CA TRP A 358 3.02 -21.02 -35.10
C TRP A 358 4.22 -20.06 -34.97
N ASP A 359 4.06 -18.82 -35.43
CA ASP A 359 5.07 -17.76 -35.30
C ASP A 359 5.34 -17.46 -33.81
N TRP A 360 4.29 -17.43 -32.96
CA TRP A 360 4.43 -17.31 -31.51
C TRP A 360 5.14 -18.52 -30.87
N GLU A 361 4.75 -19.75 -31.23
CA GLU A 361 5.39 -20.96 -30.68
C GLU A 361 6.87 -21.04 -31.07
N SER A 362 7.26 -20.60 -32.27
CA SER A 362 8.67 -20.48 -32.65
C SER A 362 9.37 -19.43 -31.79
N ARG A 363 8.84 -18.20 -31.72
CA ARG A 363 9.43 -17.12 -30.93
C ARG A 363 9.64 -17.50 -29.46
N VAL A 364 8.70 -18.21 -28.84
CA VAL A 364 8.86 -18.72 -27.45
C VAL A 364 9.97 -19.77 -27.35
N LYS A 365 10.12 -20.65 -28.35
CA LYS A 365 11.23 -21.63 -28.40
C LYS A 365 12.58 -20.96 -28.63
N ASP A 366 12.62 -19.91 -29.45
CA ASP A 366 13.85 -19.17 -29.77
C ASP A 366 14.27 -18.30 -28.56
N ALA A 367 13.32 -17.62 -27.90
CA ALA A 367 13.52 -16.96 -26.61
C ALA A 367 14.04 -17.92 -25.52
N ALA A 368 13.40 -19.08 -25.39
CA ALA A 368 13.84 -20.10 -24.44
C ALA A 368 15.24 -20.63 -24.78
N ARG A 369 15.57 -20.85 -26.07
CA ARG A 369 16.90 -21.26 -26.51
C ARG A 369 17.94 -20.22 -26.14
N LEU A 370 17.70 -18.94 -26.45
CA LEU A 370 18.59 -17.84 -26.10
C LEU A 370 18.84 -17.78 -24.59
N LEU A 371 17.80 -17.93 -23.76
CA LEU A 371 17.93 -17.99 -22.29
C LEU A 371 18.63 -19.25 -21.76
N TYR A 372 18.61 -20.36 -22.48
CA TYR A 372 19.39 -21.55 -22.13
C TYR A 372 20.85 -21.46 -22.57
N GLU A 373 21.13 -20.72 -23.65
CA GLU A 373 22.48 -20.47 -24.13
C GLU A 373 23.14 -19.37 -23.28
N VAL A 374 22.56 -18.18 -23.22
CA VAL A 374 23.01 -17.06 -22.36
C VAL A 374 22.89 -17.45 -20.89
N HIS A 375 24.02 -17.53 -20.18
CA HIS A 375 24.03 -17.66 -18.72
C HIS A 375 24.32 -16.28 -18.10
N PRO A 376 23.29 -15.46 -17.77
CA PRO A 376 23.48 -14.10 -17.29
C PRO A 376 24.05 -14.09 -15.87
N VAL A 377 25.15 -13.37 -15.68
CA VAL A 377 25.77 -13.09 -14.38
C VAL A 377 25.77 -11.58 -14.17
N ILE A 378 25.29 -11.11 -13.02
CA ILE A 378 25.26 -9.68 -12.70
C ILE A 378 26.48 -9.33 -11.85
N VAL A 379 27.15 -8.22 -12.20
CA VAL A 379 28.21 -7.64 -11.37
C VAL A 379 27.60 -7.13 -10.06
N PRO A 380 28.15 -7.51 -8.89
CA PRO A 380 27.67 -7.03 -7.60
C PRO A 380 27.71 -5.50 -7.50
N ASP A 381 26.94 -4.95 -6.56
CA ASP A 381 26.87 -3.52 -6.27
C ASP A 381 26.40 -2.63 -7.45
N THR A 382 25.71 -3.22 -8.44
CA THR A 382 25.05 -2.49 -9.53
C THR A 382 23.53 -2.41 -9.31
N PRO A 383 22.84 -1.35 -9.79
CA PRO A 383 21.37 -1.21 -9.64
C PRO A 383 20.55 -2.13 -10.57
N LEU A 384 21.20 -3.14 -11.16
CA LEU A 384 20.64 -4.04 -12.15
C LEU A 384 20.24 -5.37 -11.48
N THR A 385 19.01 -5.83 -11.70
CA THR A 385 18.50 -7.08 -11.11
C THR A 385 18.40 -8.18 -12.17
N LEU A 386 18.49 -9.45 -11.74
CA LEU A 386 18.42 -10.59 -12.66
C LEU A 386 17.09 -10.61 -13.44
N GLY A 387 15.98 -10.24 -12.79
CA GLY A 387 14.70 -10.07 -13.46
C GLY A 387 14.76 -9.05 -14.61
N ARG A 388 15.35 -7.87 -14.40
CA ARG A 388 15.50 -6.85 -15.45
C ARG A 388 16.35 -7.33 -16.64
N VAL A 389 17.41 -8.08 -16.39
CA VAL A 389 18.25 -8.67 -17.44
C VAL A 389 17.49 -9.73 -18.24
N LEU A 390 16.78 -10.64 -17.55
CA LEU A 390 15.99 -11.68 -18.20
C LEU A 390 14.84 -11.08 -19.02
N THR A 391 14.15 -10.04 -18.51
CA THR A 391 13.13 -9.31 -19.27
C THR A 391 13.70 -8.73 -20.57
N ARG A 392 14.82 -8.00 -20.52
CA ARG A 392 15.44 -7.43 -21.73
C ARG A 392 15.94 -8.47 -22.72
N LEU A 393 16.46 -9.61 -22.26
CA LEU A 393 16.84 -10.73 -23.12
C LEU A 393 15.62 -11.35 -23.83
N VAL A 394 14.51 -11.50 -23.11
CA VAL A 394 13.24 -11.98 -23.68
C VAL A 394 12.69 -10.98 -24.70
N GLU A 395 12.65 -9.69 -24.38
CA GLU A 395 12.21 -8.62 -25.30
C GLU A 395 13.04 -8.62 -26.59
N ALA A 396 14.38 -8.63 -26.48
CA ALA A 396 15.29 -8.70 -27.62
C ALA A 396 15.12 -9.98 -28.45
N SER A 397 14.81 -11.12 -27.83
CA SER A 397 14.60 -12.39 -28.55
C SER A 397 13.33 -12.44 -29.42
N PHE A 398 12.37 -11.53 -29.20
CA PHE A 398 11.18 -11.41 -30.04
C PHE A 398 11.42 -10.61 -31.34
N GLU A 399 12.58 -9.93 -31.45
CA GLU A 399 13.03 -9.24 -32.65
C GLU A 399 14.10 -10.07 -33.37
N GLU A 400 13.83 -10.42 -34.64
CA GLU A 400 14.66 -11.37 -35.42
C GLU A 400 16.13 -10.93 -35.53
N VAL A 401 16.37 -9.64 -35.80
CA VAL A 401 17.72 -9.05 -35.91
C VAL A 401 18.43 -9.04 -34.54
N ALA A 402 17.72 -8.68 -33.47
CA ALA A 402 18.27 -8.61 -32.12
C ALA A 402 18.61 -9.99 -31.56
N SER A 403 17.74 -10.98 -31.77
CA SER A 403 18.01 -12.38 -31.43
C SER A 403 19.27 -12.89 -32.14
N TRP A 404 19.39 -12.64 -33.46
CA TRP A 404 20.56 -13.05 -34.24
C TRP A 404 21.85 -12.35 -33.78
N ASN A 405 21.80 -11.04 -33.50
CA ASN A 405 22.92 -10.28 -32.96
C ASN A 405 23.40 -10.81 -31.60
N LEU A 406 22.46 -11.21 -30.72
CA LEU A 406 22.78 -11.82 -29.43
C LEU A 406 23.35 -13.24 -29.57
N GLU A 407 22.81 -14.09 -30.44
CA GLU A 407 23.38 -15.42 -30.73
C GLU A 407 24.82 -15.29 -31.26
N LEU A 408 25.06 -14.37 -32.20
CA LEU A 408 26.39 -14.13 -32.79
C LEU A 408 27.39 -13.68 -31.71
N PHE A 409 27.00 -12.71 -30.88
CA PHE A 409 27.78 -12.23 -29.75
C PHE A 409 28.14 -13.34 -28.76
N VAL A 410 27.18 -14.15 -28.30
CA VAL A 410 27.43 -15.26 -27.36
C VAL A 410 28.40 -16.29 -27.96
N ARG A 411 28.35 -16.50 -29.27
CA ARG A 411 29.19 -17.47 -29.98
C ARG A 411 30.61 -16.93 -30.20
N GLU A 412 30.74 -15.73 -30.72
CA GLU A 412 31.95 -15.23 -31.39
C GLU A 412 32.71 -14.14 -30.62
N ASP A 413 32.05 -13.41 -29.71
CA ASP A 413 32.72 -12.35 -28.94
C ASP A 413 33.88 -12.91 -28.08
N PRO A 414 35.08 -12.29 -28.09
CA PRO A 414 36.21 -12.76 -27.28
C PRO A 414 36.10 -12.44 -25.78
N GLY A 415 35.12 -11.65 -25.32
CA GLY A 415 34.90 -11.32 -23.90
C GLY A 415 35.87 -10.29 -23.32
N ASP A 416 36.64 -9.60 -24.16
CA ASP A 416 37.61 -8.58 -23.74
C ASP A 416 37.01 -7.16 -23.62
N LYS A 417 35.88 -6.90 -24.28
CA LYS A 417 35.21 -5.60 -24.36
C LYS A 417 33.84 -5.61 -23.68
N TRP A 418 33.45 -4.46 -23.16
CA TRP A 418 32.06 -4.18 -22.79
C TRP A 418 31.31 -3.59 -23.99
N TYR A 419 30.01 -3.85 -24.04
CA TYR A 419 29.08 -3.33 -25.04
C TYR A 419 27.87 -2.70 -24.34
N CYS A 420 27.29 -1.65 -24.92
CA CYS A 420 25.96 -1.21 -24.56
C CYS A 420 24.94 -2.24 -25.06
N PHE A 421 24.06 -2.76 -24.21
CA PHE A 421 23.08 -3.78 -24.61
C PHE A 421 22.18 -3.28 -25.75
N ASP A 422 21.71 -2.03 -25.68
CA ASP A 422 20.76 -1.44 -26.64
C ASP A 422 21.41 -1.00 -27.98
N GLN A 423 22.74 -1.02 -28.06
CA GLN A 423 23.50 -0.95 -29.32
C GLN A 423 23.82 -2.35 -29.83
N LEU A 424 24.24 -3.26 -28.94
CA LEU A 424 24.55 -4.65 -29.27
C LEU A 424 23.38 -5.36 -29.98
N VAL A 425 22.16 -5.26 -29.44
CA VAL A 425 20.97 -5.89 -30.03
C VAL A 425 20.62 -5.28 -31.39
N ARG A 426 20.90 -3.99 -31.59
CA ARG A 426 20.53 -3.25 -32.81
C ARG A 426 21.50 -3.47 -33.95
N ASP A 427 22.79 -3.31 -33.64
CA ASP A 427 23.86 -3.14 -34.62
C ASP A 427 24.82 -4.35 -34.67
N GLY A 428 24.83 -5.20 -33.64
CA GLY A 428 25.67 -6.41 -33.56
C GLY A 428 27.12 -6.14 -33.13
N HIS A 429 27.72 -7.11 -32.42
CA HIS A 429 29.02 -6.90 -31.75
C HIS A 429 30.20 -6.59 -32.69
N GLU A 430 30.10 -6.93 -33.97
CA GLU A 430 31.12 -6.65 -35.00
C GLU A 430 31.14 -5.16 -35.44
N TYR A 431 30.00 -4.46 -35.33
CA TYR A 431 29.81 -3.12 -35.90
C TYR A 431 29.74 -2.00 -34.85
N VAL A 432 29.63 -2.34 -33.55
CA VAL A 432 29.59 -1.36 -32.48
C VAL A 432 31.00 -0.94 -32.06
N GLU A 433 31.47 0.19 -32.59
CA GLU A 433 32.57 0.96 -31.98
C GLU A 433 32.06 1.66 -30.70
N VAL A 434 32.18 0.99 -29.55
CA VAL A 434 31.66 1.52 -28.28
C VAL A 434 32.54 2.64 -27.75
N GLU A 435 32.14 3.89 -27.98
CA GLU A 435 32.67 5.03 -27.25
C GLU A 435 32.03 5.13 -25.87
N PHE A 436 32.80 4.76 -24.84
CA PHE A 436 32.43 5.00 -23.44
C PHE A 436 32.78 6.45 -23.03
N ALA A 437 31.95 7.02 -22.15
CA ALA A 437 32.22 8.28 -21.48
C ALA A 437 33.08 8.07 -20.22
N ASP A 438 33.53 9.16 -19.59
CA ASP A 438 34.44 9.13 -18.43
C ASP A 438 33.83 8.45 -17.18
N ASP A 439 32.49 8.41 -17.08
CA ASP A 439 31.74 7.66 -16.06
C ASP A 439 31.67 6.14 -16.34
N GLY A 440 32.24 5.69 -17.45
CA GLY A 440 32.19 4.32 -17.94
C GLY A 440 30.87 3.94 -18.61
N GLY A 441 29.89 4.86 -18.72
CA GLY A 441 28.63 4.69 -19.46
C GLY A 441 28.85 4.77 -20.97
N CYS A 442 27.90 4.29 -21.80
CA CYS A 442 28.02 4.55 -23.24
C CYS A 442 27.62 6.00 -23.54
N ARG A 443 28.31 6.66 -24.49
CA ARG A 443 28.11 8.10 -24.73
C ARG A 443 26.64 8.45 -25.02
N THR A 444 25.93 7.64 -25.80
CA THR A 444 24.51 7.85 -26.12
C THR A 444 23.61 7.92 -24.88
N HIS A 445 23.76 7.00 -23.92
CA HIS A 445 22.94 7.01 -22.70
C HIS A 445 23.39 8.08 -21.70
N ALA A 446 24.68 8.42 -21.67
CA ALA A 446 25.20 9.53 -20.88
C ALA A 446 24.64 10.88 -21.37
N GLU A 447 24.59 11.11 -22.69
CA GLU A 447 23.98 12.29 -23.31
C GLU A 447 22.46 12.37 -23.06
N GLU A 448 21.76 11.22 -23.01
CA GLU A 448 20.34 11.14 -22.66
C GLU A 448 20.04 11.22 -21.15
N GLY A 449 21.06 11.17 -20.29
CA GLY A 449 20.90 11.11 -18.83
C GLY A 449 20.20 9.83 -18.34
N ARG A 450 20.39 8.70 -19.04
CA ARG A 450 19.70 7.43 -18.78
C ARG A 450 20.65 6.34 -18.25
N PRO A 451 20.17 5.41 -17.40
CA PRO A 451 20.95 4.27 -16.97
C PRO A 451 21.27 3.34 -18.15
N CYS A 452 22.56 3.07 -18.37
CA CYS A 452 23.06 2.20 -19.41
C CYS A 452 23.19 0.76 -18.89
N VAL A 453 22.52 -0.19 -19.53
CA VAL A 453 22.82 -1.63 -19.34
C VAL A 453 24.02 -1.99 -20.22
N GLN A 454 25.06 -2.51 -19.60
CA GLN A 454 26.26 -2.97 -20.29
C GLN A 454 26.44 -4.47 -20.13
N VAL A 455 27.01 -5.08 -21.16
CA VAL A 455 27.13 -6.52 -21.32
C VAL A 455 28.51 -6.87 -21.90
N ARG A 456 29.09 -7.99 -21.45
CA ARG A 456 30.24 -8.64 -22.11
C ARG A 456 30.18 -10.14 -21.95
N ARG A 457 30.82 -10.89 -22.84
CA ARG A 457 31.05 -12.31 -22.58
C ARG A 457 32.07 -12.49 -21.45
N ALA A 458 31.90 -13.51 -20.63
CA ALA A 458 32.93 -13.93 -19.68
C ALA A 458 34.11 -14.55 -20.43
N LYS A 459 35.33 -14.27 -19.98
CA LYS A 459 36.53 -14.90 -20.52
C LYS A 459 36.65 -16.35 -20.07
N PRO A 460 37.42 -17.21 -20.78
CA PRO A 460 37.58 -18.63 -20.43
C PRO A 460 38.18 -18.91 -19.04
N ASP A 461 38.84 -17.93 -18.43
CA ASP A 461 39.38 -17.96 -17.07
C ASP A 461 38.40 -17.44 -16.00
N GLU A 462 37.35 -16.70 -16.41
CA GLU A 462 36.31 -16.16 -15.52
C GLU A 462 35.12 -17.10 -15.35
N SER A 463 34.84 -17.95 -16.35
CA SER A 463 33.78 -18.97 -16.29
C SER A 463 34.14 -20.23 -17.08
N SER A 464 33.82 -21.39 -16.50
CA SER A 464 33.89 -22.68 -17.21
C SER A 464 32.76 -22.85 -18.24
N VAL A 465 31.70 -22.03 -18.17
CA VAL A 465 30.59 -22.04 -19.11
C VAL A 465 30.86 -21.00 -20.20
N ARG A 466 31.13 -21.48 -21.43
CA ARG A 466 31.51 -20.65 -22.59
C ARG A 466 30.48 -19.58 -23.01
N SER A 467 29.26 -19.68 -22.52
CA SER A 467 28.15 -18.77 -22.81
C SER A 467 27.70 -17.99 -21.56
N THR A 468 28.54 -17.90 -20.53
CA THR A 468 28.37 -16.91 -19.47
C THR A 468 28.52 -15.51 -20.04
N VAL A 469 27.52 -14.68 -19.77
CA VAL A 469 27.45 -13.28 -20.20
C VAL A 469 27.29 -12.42 -18.94
N ILE A 470 28.21 -11.48 -18.75
CA ILE A 470 28.28 -10.63 -17.58
C ILE A 470 27.58 -9.31 -17.87
N PHE A 471 26.67 -8.90 -17.00
CA PHE A 471 25.87 -7.68 -17.10
C PHE A 471 26.17 -6.72 -15.95
N ARG A 472 26.16 -5.41 -16.22
CA ARG A 472 26.22 -4.34 -15.21
C ARG A 472 25.34 -3.16 -15.60
N GLY A 473 24.79 -2.46 -14.60
CA GLY A 473 24.20 -1.12 -14.79
C GLY A 473 25.27 -0.05 -14.60
N VAL A 474 25.27 0.98 -15.44
CA VAL A 474 26.15 2.17 -15.32
C VAL A 474 25.32 3.44 -15.51
N GLY A 475 25.50 4.42 -14.64
CA GLY A 475 24.65 5.62 -14.56
C GLY A 475 23.36 5.36 -13.77
N GLY A 476 23.02 6.29 -12.86
CA GLY A 476 21.92 6.14 -11.90
C GLY A 476 22.43 6.17 -10.46
N SER A 477 22.66 7.38 -9.96
CA SER A 477 22.90 7.74 -8.56
C SER A 477 21.86 8.75 -8.12
#